data_AF-A0A8C6T760-F1
#
_entry.id   AF-A0A8C6T760-F1
#
_cell.length_a   1.000
_cell.length_b   1.000
_cell.length_c   1.000
_cell.angle_alpha   90.00
_cell.angle_beta   90.00
_cell.angle_gamma   90.00
#
_symmetry.space_group_name_H-M   'P 1'
#
loop_
_entity.id
_entity.type
_entity.pdbx_description
1 polymer ?
#
loop_
_entity_poly.entity_id
_entity_poly.type
_entity_poly.pdbx_seq_one_letter_code
_entity_poly.pdbx_strand_id
1 'polypeptide(L)'
;QCYMSFAGFQKTRSWDCHGLALLPGKNTKLLLYLCKKKKKKKKRKGVCFSGKRVRLFHFLFELLEDPTMAHCLSWVPATSGVFCFSSTNKDQVATLWGQRKGNKRPMTYQKMSRALRNYARSGEILKVKKKLTYQFSQDTLFSLLMDPLTRKPSK
;
A
#
# COMPACT_ATOMS: atom_id res chain seq x y z
N GLN A 1 -26.04 37.33 -38.42
CA GLN A 1 -25.85 35.90 -38.08
C GLN A 1 -24.56 35.75 -37.28
N CYS A 2 -24.64 34.97 -36.20
CA CYS A 2 -23.63 34.81 -35.15
C CYS A 2 -22.41 33.95 -35.53
N TYR A 3 -21.43 34.00 -34.59
CA TYR A 3 -20.31 33.07 -34.28
C TYR A 3 -18.98 33.34 -35.00
N MET A 4 -17.78 33.27 -34.41
CA MET A 4 -17.21 32.86 -33.09
C MET A 4 -16.14 33.94 -32.71
N SER A 5 -15.68 34.18 -31.48
CA SER A 5 -14.93 33.29 -30.59
C SER A 5 -14.54 34.07 -29.31
N PHE A 6 -14.54 33.43 -28.14
CA PHE A 6 -14.16 34.03 -26.85
C PHE A 6 -13.02 33.24 -26.21
N ALA A 7 -11.95 33.93 -25.80
CA ALA A 7 -11.08 33.54 -24.69
C ALA A 7 -10.37 34.78 -24.11
N GLY A 8 -11.04 35.45 -23.15
CA GLY A 8 -10.40 36.21 -22.05
C GLY A 8 -10.30 35.29 -20.82
N PHE A 9 -9.71 35.62 -19.68
CA PHE A 9 -9.28 36.90 -19.09
C PHE A 9 -8.48 36.59 -17.80
N GLN A 10 -7.77 37.63 -17.34
CA GLN A 10 -6.95 37.91 -16.14
C GLN A 10 -7.37 37.20 -14.81
N LYS A 11 -6.58 37.14 -13.72
CA LYS A 11 -5.86 38.23 -13.05
C LYS A 11 -4.92 37.72 -11.94
N THR A 12 -3.89 38.54 -11.72
CA THR A 12 -2.80 38.52 -10.74
C THR A 12 -3.24 38.63 -9.27
N ARG A 13 -2.39 38.13 -8.35
CA ARG A 13 -2.20 38.70 -7.01
C ARG A 13 -0.69 38.86 -6.73
N SER A 14 -0.37 40.11 -6.39
CA SER A 14 0.93 40.67 -6.00
C SER A 14 1.57 39.96 -4.80
N TRP A 15 2.91 39.90 -4.78
CA TRP A 15 3.72 40.33 -3.64
C TRP A 15 4.97 41.05 -4.17
N ASP A 16 5.10 42.32 -3.81
CA ASP A 16 6.27 43.17 -4.02
C ASP A 16 7.48 42.65 -3.23
N CYS A 17 8.66 42.74 -3.83
CA CYS A 17 9.93 42.99 -3.14
C CYS A 17 10.92 43.61 -4.14
N HIS A 18 11.03 44.94 -4.11
CA HIS A 18 12.12 45.67 -4.72
C HIS A 18 13.42 45.46 -3.94
N GLY A 19 14.52 45.23 -4.67
CA GLY A 19 15.84 45.78 -4.36
C GLY A 19 16.70 45.04 -3.33
N LEU A 20 17.77 44.40 -3.80
CA LEU A 20 19.13 44.75 -3.41
C LEU A 20 20.11 44.13 -4.42
N ALA A 21 20.82 45.00 -5.13
CA ALA A 21 21.93 44.67 -6.00
C ALA A 21 23.10 44.12 -5.18
N LEU A 22 23.77 43.08 -5.69
CA LEU A 22 25.05 42.60 -5.16
C LEU A 22 26.07 42.57 -6.30
N LEU A 23 27.12 43.36 -6.08
CA LEU A 23 28.25 43.66 -6.95
C LEU A 23 29.12 42.43 -7.31
N PRO A 24 29.91 42.50 -8.38
CA PRO A 24 30.72 41.39 -8.88
C PRO A 24 31.98 41.18 -8.02
N GLY A 25 32.34 39.91 -7.85
CA GLY A 25 33.69 39.51 -7.46
C GLY A 25 33.87 39.19 -5.98
N LYS A 26 33.53 37.95 -5.57
CA LYS A 26 34.28 37.19 -4.55
C LYS A 26 34.26 35.69 -4.86
N ASN A 27 35.45 35.17 -5.19
CA ASN A 27 35.98 33.80 -5.02
C ASN A 27 35.11 32.58 -5.36
N THR A 28 35.56 31.86 -6.40
CA THR A 28 35.18 30.51 -6.85
C THR A 28 35.63 29.38 -5.91
N LYS A 29 35.53 29.55 -4.58
CA LYS A 29 35.93 28.52 -3.62
C LYS A 29 34.97 28.41 -2.44
N LEU A 30 33.68 28.22 -2.74
CA LEU A 30 32.76 27.49 -1.86
C LEU A 30 31.69 26.78 -2.69
N LEU A 31 32.13 26.18 -3.79
CA LEU A 31 31.33 25.30 -4.63
C LEU A 31 31.17 23.96 -3.87
N LEU A 32 29.92 23.57 -3.62
CA LEU A 32 29.48 22.22 -3.24
C LEU A 32 30.01 21.68 -1.89
N TYR A 33 29.44 22.17 -0.77
CA TYR A 33 29.44 21.39 0.47
C TYR A 33 28.10 20.65 0.63
N LEU A 34 28.19 19.32 0.53
CA LEU A 34 27.26 18.29 1.00
C LEU A 34 25.99 18.01 0.20
N CYS A 35 26.22 17.23 -0.87
CA CYS A 35 25.46 16.01 -1.12
C CYS A 35 24.99 15.31 0.18
N LYS A 36 23.67 15.25 0.42
CA LYS A 36 23.08 14.31 1.38
C LYS A 36 21.76 13.69 0.87
N LYS A 37 21.96 12.50 0.30
CA LYS A 37 21.07 11.32 0.23
C LYS A 37 19.69 11.48 -0.43
N LYS A 38 19.67 11.29 -1.76
CA LYS A 38 18.56 10.59 -2.44
C LYS A 38 18.48 9.15 -1.88
N LYS A 39 17.46 8.84 -1.07
CA LYS A 39 17.11 7.45 -0.78
C LYS A 39 16.68 6.77 -2.09
N LYS A 40 17.59 6.04 -2.74
CA LYS A 40 17.25 5.04 -3.76
C LYS A 40 16.31 4.03 -3.10
N LYS A 41 15.01 4.19 -3.29
CA LYS A 41 14.05 3.11 -3.02
C LYS A 41 14.38 1.99 -4.02
N LYS A 42 15.07 0.96 -3.53
CA LYS A 42 15.30 -0.29 -4.24
C LYS A 42 13.92 -0.81 -4.63
N LYS A 43 13.55 -0.68 -5.91
CA LYS A 43 12.30 -1.20 -6.46
C LYS A 43 12.42 -2.73 -6.43
N ARG A 44 12.07 -3.33 -5.28
CA ARG A 44 11.89 -4.78 -5.20
C ARG A 44 10.81 -5.10 -6.22
N LYS A 45 11.14 -5.94 -7.19
CA LYS A 45 10.17 -6.50 -8.14
C LYS A 45 9.21 -7.36 -7.33
N GLY A 46 8.20 -6.73 -6.72
CA GLY A 46 7.02 -7.44 -6.27
C GLY A 46 6.34 -7.94 -7.54
N VAL A 47 6.20 -9.25 -7.64
CA VAL A 47 5.45 -9.91 -8.72
C VAL A 47 4.12 -9.19 -8.87
N CYS A 48 3.97 -8.42 -9.93
CA CYS A 48 2.69 -7.87 -10.31
C CYS A 48 1.92 -8.99 -11.01
N PHE A 49 0.98 -9.59 -10.31
CA PHE A 49 -0.09 -10.35 -10.95
C PHE A 49 -0.80 -9.38 -11.91
N SER A 50 -0.54 -9.57 -13.19
CA SER A 50 -0.91 -8.72 -14.30
C SER A 50 -2.43 -8.48 -14.36
N GLY A 51 -2.83 -7.21 -14.47
CA GLY A 51 -4.12 -6.79 -14.99
C GLY A 51 -5.31 -6.69 -14.02
N LYS A 52 -5.38 -7.48 -12.95
CA LYS A 52 -6.54 -7.47 -12.03
C LYS A 52 -6.23 -6.72 -10.73
N ARG A 53 -7.16 -5.85 -10.29
CA ARG A 53 -7.06 -5.16 -9.00
C ARG A 53 -7.11 -6.18 -7.86
N VAL A 54 -5.95 -6.53 -7.30
CA VAL A 54 -5.84 -7.43 -6.15
C VAL A 54 -6.70 -6.93 -4.98
N ARG A 55 -7.48 -7.85 -4.38
CA ARG A 55 -8.27 -7.64 -3.15
C ARG A 55 -7.45 -7.98 -1.92
N LEU A 56 -7.81 -7.42 -0.77
CA LEU A 56 -7.03 -7.59 0.46
C LEU A 56 -7.02 -9.05 0.92
N PHE A 57 -8.16 -9.75 0.86
CA PHE A 57 -8.24 -11.13 1.34
C PHE A 57 -7.35 -12.10 0.55
N HIS A 58 -7.22 -11.90 -0.78
CA HIS A 58 -6.28 -12.62 -1.64
C HIS A 58 -4.83 -12.41 -1.18
N PHE A 59 -4.46 -11.15 -0.89
CA PHE A 59 -3.13 -10.82 -0.39
C PHE A 59 -2.86 -11.40 1.01
N LEU A 60 -3.87 -11.42 1.89
CA LEU A 60 -3.71 -12.01 3.23
C LEU A 60 -3.50 -13.51 3.16
N PHE A 61 -4.21 -14.20 2.26
CA PHE A 61 -4.02 -15.62 2.03
C PHE A 61 -2.61 -15.93 1.51
N GLU A 62 -2.14 -15.20 0.49
CA GLU A 62 -0.76 -15.33 -0.03
C GLU A 62 0.29 -15.11 1.09
N LEU A 63 0.04 -14.17 2.00
CA LEU A 63 0.94 -13.88 3.12
C LEU A 63 0.89 -14.96 4.22
N LEU A 64 -0.24 -15.66 4.34
CA LEU A 64 -0.43 -16.77 5.27
C LEU A 64 0.21 -18.07 4.77
N GLU A 65 0.44 -18.20 3.46
CA GLU A 65 1.18 -19.31 2.85
C GLU A 65 2.70 -19.13 2.99
N ASP A 66 3.18 -17.90 3.22
CA ASP A 66 4.61 -17.62 3.42
C ASP A 66 5.03 -17.82 4.89
N PRO A 67 5.81 -18.88 5.22
CA PRO A 67 6.23 -19.13 6.60
C PRO A 67 7.15 -18.03 7.15
N THR A 68 7.82 -17.26 6.28
CA THR A 68 8.71 -16.16 6.71
C THR A 68 7.94 -14.96 7.30
N MET A 69 6.62 -14.92 7.06
CA MET A 69 5.73 -13.84 7.51
C MET A 69 4.91 -14.22 8.76
N ALA A 70 5.10 -15.44 9.28
CA ALA A 70 4.34 -15.96 10.42
C ALA A 70 4.44 -15.10 11.69
N HIS A 71 5.52 -14.30 11.85
CA HIS A 71 5.70 -13.40 13.00
C HIS A 71 4.73 -12.20 13.01
N CYS A 72 4.03 -11.94 11.91
CA CYS A 72 3.08 -10.82 11.79
C CYS A 72 1.64 -11.26 11.48
N LEU A 73 1.47 -12.36 10.76
CA LEU A 73 0.19 -12.94 10.37
C LEU A 73 0.35 -14.46 10.30
N SER A 74 -0.47 -15.21 11.03
CA SER A 74 -0.36 -16.66 11.07
C SER A 74 -1.72 -17.34 11.12
N TRP A 75 -1.76 -18.58 10.62
CA TRP A 75 -2.88 -19.49 10.87
C TRP A 75 -2.96 -19.82 12.36
N VAL A 76 -4.18 -20.05 12.86
CA VAL A 76 -4.42 -20.58 14.20
C VAL A 76 -4.75 -22.07 14.07
N PRO A 77 -5.93 -22.46 13.55
CA PRO A 77 -6.03 -23.70 12.78
C PRO A 77 -6.24 -23.39 11.29
N ALA A 78 -5.33 -23.88 10.44
CA ALA A 78 -5.43 -23.72 8.99
C ALA A 78 -6.66 -24.45 8.42
N THR A 79 -7.03 -25.60 9.00
CA THR A 79 -8.18 -26.42 8.58
C THR A 79 -9.52 -25.69 8.72
N SER A 80 -9.66 -24.81 9.72
CA SER A 80 -10.88 -24.02 9.92
C SER A 80 -10.84 -22.64 9.25
N GLY A 81 -9.72 -22.31 8.59
CA GLY A 81 -9.53 -21.00 7.95
C GLY A 81 -9.38 -19.84 8.93
N VAL A 82 -9.07 -20.11 10.21
CA VAL A 82 -8.91 -19.06 11.22
C VAL A 82 -7.47 -18.58 11.27
N PHE A 83 -7.29 -17.27 11.22
CA PHE A 83 -5.98 -16.62 11.26
C PHE A 83 -5.97 -15.44 12.24
N CYS A 84 -4.78 -15.07 12.70
CA CYS A 84 -4.60 -13.94 13.62
C CYS A 84 -3.44 -13.03 13.21
N PHE A 85 -3.60 -11.74 13.51
CA PHE A 85 -2.50 -10.78 13.40
C PHE A 85 -1.74 -10.69 14.73
N SER A 86 -0.41 -10.56 14.64
CA SER A 86 0.43 -10.24 15.79
C SER A 86 0.13 -8.85 16.33
N SER A 87 -0.01 -8.71 17.65
CA SER A 87 -0.30 -7.41 18.27
C SER A 87 0.78 -6.36 17.99
N THR A 88 2.04 -6.79 17.97
CA THR A 88 3.23 -5.98 17.76
C THR A 88 3.47 -5.71 16.27
N ASN A 89 3.31 -6.72 15.42
CA ASN A 89 3.77 -6.65 14.02
C ASN A 89 2.66 -6.49 12.97
N LYS A 90 1.37 -6.37 13.36
CA LYS A 90 0.24 -6.17 12.42
C LYS A 90 0.43 -4.99 11.44
N ASP A 91 1.16 -3.95 11.85
CA ASP A 91 1.39 -2.77 11.03
C ASP A 91 2.37 -3.04 9.86
N GLN A 92 3.20 -4.09 9.97
CA GLN A 92 4.02 -4.59 8.86
C GLN A 92 3.14 -5.12 7.72
N VAL A 93 2.09 -5.89 8.04
CA VAL A 93 1.13 -6.41 7.04
C VAL A 93 0.44 -5.27 6.31
N ALA A 94 -0.01 -4.25 7.06
CA ALA A 94 -0.65 -3.08 6.47
C ALA A 94 0.29 -2.29 5.54
N THR A 95 1.56 -2.18 5.94
CA THR A 95 2.60 -1.53 5.13
C THR A 95 2.83 -2.30 3.82
N LEU A 96 2.97 -3.62 3.89
CA LEU A 96 3.12 -4.49 2.72
C LEU A 96 1.90 -4.40 1.79
N TRP A 97 0.70 -4.36 2.36
CA TRP A 97 -0.51 -4.16 1.57
C TRP A 97 -0.52 -2.81 0.84
N GLY A 98 -0.13 -1.74 1.53
CA GLY A 98 0.02 -0.41 0.92
C GLY A 98 1.03 -0.40 -0.23
N GLN A 99 2.13 -1.14 -0.09
CA GLN A 99 3.14 -1.32 -1.14
C GLN A 99 2.59 -2.12 -2.33
N ARG A 100 1.89 -3.25 -2.08
CA ARG A 100 1.26 -4.08 -3.12
C ARG A 100 0.25 -3.27 -3.95
N LYS A 101 -0.49 -2.35 -3.32
CA LYS A 101 -1.46 -1.48 -4.00
C LYS A 101 -0.85 -0.21 -4.60
N GLY A 102 0.40 0.12 -4.30
CA GLY A 102 1.02 1.36 -4.76
C GLY A 102 0.39 2.62 -4.17
N ASN A 103 -0.11 2.56 -2.93
CA ASN A 103 -0.79 3.69 -2.31
C ASN A 103 0.15 4.89 -2.13
N LYS A 104 -0.29 6.09 -2.54
CA LYS A 104 0.46 7.34 -2.32
C LYS A 104 0.63 7.66 -0.84
N ARG A 105 -0.39 7.34 -0.02
CA ARG A 105 -0.39 7.55 1.44
C ARG A 105 -0.14 6.24 2.18
N PRO A 106 0.47 6.28 3.39
CA PRO A 106 0.67 5.09 4.21
C PRO A 106 -0.65 4.36 4.51
N MET A 107 -0.63 3.05 4.29
CA MET A 107 -1.67 2.14 4.74
C MET A 107 -1.35 1.71 6.18
N THR A 108 -2.32 1.86 7.08
CA THR A 108 -2.19 1.49 8.50
C THR A 108 -3.13 0.34 8.82
N TYR A 109 -2.86 -0.39 9.91
CA TYR A 109 -3.75 -1.47 10.33
C TYR A 109 -5.18 -0.97 10.57
N GLN A 110 -5.36 0.23 11.14
CA GLN A 110 -6.68 0.82 11.35
C GLN A 110 -7.48 0.95 10.04
N LYS A 111 -6.85 1.44 8.96
CA LYS A 111 -7.49 1.55 7.64
C LYS A 111 -7.73 0.17 7.01
N MET A 112 -6.76 -0.72 7.10
CA MET A 112 -6.89 -2.09 6.59
C MET A 112 -8.02 -2.85 7.29
N SER A 113 -8.16 -2.69 8.61
CA SER A 113 -9.22 -3.31 9.40
C SER A 113 -10.61 -2.82 8.99
N ARG A 114 -10.74 -1.63 8.39
CA ARG A 114 -12.01 -1.18 7.80
C ARG A 114 -12.45 -2.07 6.65
N ALA A 115 -11.53 -2.51 5.81
CA ALA A 115 -11.83 -3.45 4.73
C ALA A 115 -12.22 -4.83 5.31
N LEU A 116 -11.53 -5.31 6.34
CA LEU A 116 -11.90 -6.56 7.03
C LEU A 116 -13.33 -6.53 7.59
N ARG A 117 -13.77 -5.40 8.14
CA ARG A 117 -15.16 -5.23 8.59
C ARG A 117 -16.16 -5.24 7.45
N ASN A 118 -15.78 -4.76 6.27
CA ASN A 118 -16.65 -4.83 5.10
C ASN A 118 -16.77 -6.28 4.59
N TYR A 119 -15.69 -7.07 4.66
CA TYR A 119 -15.74 -8.50 4.33
C TYR A 119 -16.64 -9.33 5.23
N ALA A 120 -16.86 -8.90 6.48
CA ALA A 120 -17.85 -9.55 7.33
C ALA A 120 -19.29 -9.40 6.78
N ARG A 121 -19.55 -8.38 5.97
CA ARG A 121 -20.86 -8.22 5.29
C ARG A 121 -20.95 -9.00 3.99
N SER A 122 -19.88 -9.01 3.19
CA SER A 122 -19.86 -9.73 1.91
C SER A 122 -19.56 -11.22 2.05
N GLY A 123 -19.11 -11.67 3.22
CA GLY A 123 -19.00 -13.09 3.58
C GLY A 123 -17.64 -13.72 3.31
N GLU A 124 -16.64 -13.00 2.79
CA GLU A 124 -15.32 -13.61 2.52
C GLU A 124 -14.49 -13.82 3.80
N ILE A 125 -14.59 -12.88 4.74
CA ILE A 125 -13.88 -12.93 6.02
C ILE A 125 -14.83 -12.56 7.16
N LEU A 126 -14.96 -13.46 8.12
CA LEU A 126 -15.77 -13.30 9.32
C LEU A 126 -14.90 -12.82 10.49
N LYS A 127 -15.50 -12.00 11.36
CA LYS A 127 -14.85 -11.54 12.60
C LYS A 127 -15.02 -12.60 13.69
N VAL A 128 -13.91 -13.10 14.22
CA VAL A 128 -13.90 -13.98 15.41
C VAL A 128 -13.88 -13.13 16.68
N LYS A 129 -14.52 -13.55 17.78
CA LYS A 129 -14.56 -12.78 19.04
C LYS A 129 -13.16 -12.46 19.61
N LYS A 130 -12.18 -13.34 19.37
CA LYS A 130 -10.78 -13.17 19.80
C LYS A 130 -10.12 -11.94 19.15
N LYS A 131 -9.28 -11.26 19.92
CA LYS A 131 -8.56 -10.06 19.50
C LYS A 131 -7.72 -10.35 18.24
N LEU A 132 -7.76 -9.43 17.26
CA LEU A 132 -7.00 -9.54 16.00
C LEU A 132 -7.20 -10.85 15.23
N THR A 133 -8.25 -11.60 15.53
CA THR A 133 -8.53 -12.91 14.93
C THR A 133 -9.70 -12.80 13.97
N TYR A 134 -9.59 -13.49 12.85
CA TYR A 134 -10.53 -13.50 11.74
C TYR A 134 -10.58 -14.90 11.14
N GLN A 135 -11.60 -15.17 10.33
CA GLN A 135 -11.79 -16.47 9.71
C GLN A 135 -12.22 -16.29 8.25
N PHE A 136 -11.60 -17.01 7.33
CA PHE A 136 -12.11 -17.12 5.96
C PHE A 136 -13.38 -17.98 5.94
N SER A 137 -14.37 -17.60 5.15
CA SER A 137 -15.48 -18.52 4.88
C SER A 137 -14.98 -19.74 4.11
N GLN A 138 -15.67 -20.87 4.29
CA GLN A 138 -15.29 -22.12 3.62
C GLN A 138 -15.29 -21.98 2.10
N ASP A 139 -16.31 -21.32 1.54
CA ASP A 139 -16.41 -21.06 0.10
C ASP A 139 -15.23 -20.22 -0.42
N THR A 140 -14.84 -19.21 0.34
CA THR A 140 -13.70 -18.34 -0.02
C THR A 140 -12.39 -19.11 0.09
N LEU A 141 -12.20 -19.86 1.17
CA LEU A 141 -10.99 -20.66 1.38
C LEU A 141 -10.84 -21.72 0.28
N PHE A 142 -11.92 -22.42 -0.06
CA PHE A 142 -11.95 -23.37 -1.17
C PHE A 142 -11.61 -22.68 -2.50
N SER A 143 -12.22 -21.53 -2.78
CA SER A 143 -11.95 -20.76 -3.99
C SER A 143 -10.49 -20.29 -4.09
N LEU A 144 -9.87 -19.93 -2.96
CA LEU A 144 -8.46 -19.52 -2.88
C LEU A 144 -7.50 -20.69 -3.09
N LEU A 145 -7.82 -21.86 -2.54
CA LEU A 145 -7.01 -23.07 -2.65
C LEU A 145 -7.11 -23.72 -4.04
N MET A 146 -8.25 -23.56 -4.70
CA MET A 146 -8.51 -24.15 -6.03
C MET A 146 -8.09 -23.25 -7.19
N ASP A 147 -7.56 -22.04 -6.94
CA ASP A 147 -7.05 -21.18 -8.00
C ASP A 147 -5.82 -21.84 -8.67
N PRO A 148 -5.88 -22.20 -9.97
CA PRO A 148 -4.80 -22.92 -10.64
C PRO A 148 -3.47 -22.16 -10.71
N LEU A 149 -3.48 -20.86 -10.37
CA LEU A 149 -2.30 -19.98 -10.43
C LEU A 149 -1.48 -19.94 -9.13
N THR A 150 -1.98 -20.46 -8.00
CA THR A 150 -1.27 -20.48 -6.70
C THR A 150 -0.53 -21.78 -6.42
N ARG A 151 -0.82 -22.87 -7.15
CA ARG A 151 0.03 -24.09 -7.15
C ARG A 151 1.31 -23.90 -7.96
N LYS A 152 2.22 -23.05 -7.48
CA LYS A 152 3.64 -23.23 -7.81
C LYS A 152 4.16 -24.31 -6.86
N PRO A 153 4.54 -25.51 -7.33
CA PRO A 153 5.34 -26.39 -6.49
C PRO A 153 6.65 -25.63 -6.22
N SER A 154 6.91 -25.31 -4.95
CA SER A 154 8.24 -24.91 -4.51
C SER A 154 9.18 -26.05 -4.91
N LYS A 155 10.07 -25.77 -5.86
CA LYS A 155 11.28 -26.57 -6.04
C LYS A 155 12.17 -26.37 -4.82
#